data_AF-A0A0J1JNQ2-F1
#
_entry.id   AF-A0A0J1JNQ2-F1
#
_cell.length_a   1.000
_cell.length_b   1.000
_cell.length_c   1.000
_cell.angle_alpha   90.00
_cell.angle_beta   90.00
_cell.angle_gamma   90.00
#
_symmetry.space_group_name_H-M   'P 1'
#
loop_
_entity.id
_entity.type
_entity.pdbx_description
1 polymer ?
#
loop_
_entity_poly.entity_id
_entity_poly.type
_entity_poly.pdbx_seq_one_letter_code
_entity_poly.pdbx_strand_id
1 'polypeptide(L)'
;MKYNVDQEASSIPSVEVLADDFHQLRASVDIDNGDIYLDFSTREALRDFALSLLYESEFGSGELEMYPLSHEGKLHVVEGVRLTEDSSRIFTKYANTENT
;
A
#
# COMPACT_ATOMS: atom_id res chain seq x y z
N MET A 1 14.57 -7.82 16.47
CA MET A 1 14.51 -7.60 15.01
C MET A 1 13.21 -6.86 14.73
N LYS A 2 13.31 -5.66 14.15
CA LYS A 2 12.22 -4.69 13.93
C LYS A 2 11.53 -5.09 12.62
N TYR A 3 10.24 -5.45 12.71
CA TYR A 3 9.35 -5.82 11.61
C TYR A 3 9.88 -6.96 10.72
N ASN A 4 9.44 -8.19 11.01
CA ASN A 4 9.62 -9.32 10.10
C ASN A 4 8.36 -9.42 9.22
N VAL A 5 8.52 -9.38 7.90
CA VAL A 5 7.47 -9.82 6.97
C VAL A 5 7.60 -11.32 6.78
N ASP A 6 6.50 -12.05 6.92
CA ASP A 6 6.46 -13.48 6.66
C ASP A 6 5.94 -13.76 5.24
N GLN A 7 6.22 -14.95 4.72
CA GLN A 7 5.86 -15.34 3.35
C GLN A 7 4.33 -15.35 3.11
N GLU A 8 3.53 -15.51 4.15
CA GLU A 8 2.06 -15.49 4.09
C GLU A 8 1.48 -14.07 4.18
N ALA A 9 2.33 -13.04 4.30
CA ALA A 9 1.93 -11.66 4.59
C ALA A 9 0.98 -11.56 5.80
N SER A 10 1.08 -12.46 6.78
CA SER A 10 0.01 -12.68 7.78
C SER A 10 -0.24 -11.49 8.71
N SER A 11 0.70 -10.53 8.74
CA SER A 11 0.66 -9.31 9.54
C SER A 11 0.35 -8.05 8.73
N ILE A 12 0.06 -8.18 7.43
CA ILE A 12 -0.22 -7.07 6.52
C ILE A 12 -1.58 -7.32 5.85
N PRO A 13 -2.57 -6.43 6.03
CA PRO A 13 -2.58 -5.28 6.95
C PRO A 13 -2.66 -5.70 8.42
N SER A 14 -2.27 -4.78 9.30
CA SER A 14 -2.41 -4.90 10.74
C SER A 14 -3.88 -4.85 11.19
N VAL A 15 -4.15 -5.39 12.38
CA VAL A 15 -5.50 -5.40 12.96
C VAL A 15 -6.02 -3.98 13.18
N GLU A 16 -5.14 -3.04 13.52
CA GLU A 16 -5.46 -1.63 13.66
C GLU A 16 -6.01 -1.05 12.35
N VAL A 17 -5.28 -1.22 11.23
CA VAL A 17 -5.70 -0.71 9.91
C VAL A 17 -7.00 -1.36 9.41
N LEU A 18 -7.22 -2.64 9.74
CA LEU A 18 -8.46 -3.33 9.41
C LEU A 18 -9.66 -2.86 10.23
N ALA A 19 -9.46 -2.57 11.52
CA ALA A 19 -10.53 -2.26 12.45
C ALA A 19 -11.02 -0.80 12.36
N ASP A 20 -10.14 0.13 12.01
CA ASP A 20 -10.45 1.56 11.96
C ASP A 20 -10.28 2.11 10.53
N ASP A 21 -11.35 2.69 9.99
CA ASP A 21 -11.36 3.27 8.66
C ASP A 21 -10.59 4.58 8.57
N PHE A 22 -10.21 5.19 9.69
CA PHE A 22 -9.36 6.38 9.75
C PHE A 22 -7.96 6.13 9.19
N HIS A 23 -7.44 4.90 9.25
CA HIS A 23 -6.12 4.55 8.72
C HIS A 23 -6.15 4.51 7.18
N GLN A 24 -5.60 5.54 6.54
CA GLN A 24 -5.70 5.76 5.10
C GLN A 24 -4.41 6.39 4.55
N LEU A 25 -4.23 6.22 3.24
CA LEU A 25 -3.24 6.90 2.42
C LEU A 25 -3.97 7.71 1.35
N ARG A 26 -3.67 8.99 1.24
CA ARG A 26 -3.98 9.80 0.06
C ARG A 26 -2.76 9.91 -0.83
N ALA A 27 -2.84 9.37 -2.03
CA ALA A 27 -1.78 9.49 -3.03
C ALA A 27 -2.18 10.55 -4.07
N SER A 28 -1.36 11.57 -4.26
CA SER A 28 -1.62 12.60 -5.28
C SER A 28 -0.37 12.96 -6.05
N VAL A 29 -0.55 13.38 -7.30
CA VAL A 29 0.52 13.78 -8.21
C VAL A 29 0.33 15.25 -8.55
N ASP A 30 1.36 16.04 -8.29
CA ASP A 30 1.44 17.41 -8.77
C ASP A 30 2.23 17.40 -10.08
N ILE A 31 1.52 17.46 -11.19
CA ILE A 31 2.10 17.39 -12.54
C ILE A 31 2.94 18.64 -12.85
N ASP A 32 2.57 19.79 -12.29
CA ASP A 32 3.23 21.06 -12.58
C ASP A 32 4.62 21.11 -11.94
N ASN A 33 4.76 20.53 -10.74
CA ASN A 33 6.03 20.46 -10.02
C ASN A 33 6.78 19.12 -10.19
N GLY A 34 6.10 18.08 -10.68
CA GLY A 34 6.67 16.74 -10.80
C GLY A 34 6.76 15.98 -9.47
N ASP A 35 5.95 16.36 -8.49
CA ASP A 35 5.97 15.80 -7.14
C ASP A 35 4.93 14.70 -6.97
N ILE A 36 5.23 13.74 -6.09
CA ILE A 36 4.29 12.73 -5.61
C ILE A 36 4.13 12.93 -4.11
N TYR A 37 2.89 13.07 -3.67
CA TYR A 37 2.52 13.21 -2.27
C TYR A 37 1.87 11.92 -1.79
N LEU A 38 2.40 11.36 -0.71
CA LEU A 38 1.85 10.22 0.01
C LEU A 38 1.45 10.68 1.41
N ASP A 39 0.22 11.14 1.55
CA ASP A 39 -0.31 11.69 2.80
C ASP A 39 -0.98 10.59 3.61
N PHE A 40 -0.29 10.11 4.64
CA PHE A 40 -0.81 9.11 5.56
C PHE A 40 -1.58 9.77 6.69
N SER A 41 -2.77 9.27 7.00
CA SER A 41 -3.53 9.75 8.16
C SER A 41 -2.89 9.34 9.49
N THR A 42 -2.21 8.19 9.53
CA THR A 42 -1.53 7.69 10.74
C THR A 42 -0.23 6.94 10.44
N ARG A 43 0.51 6.62 11.51
CA ARG A 43 1.74 5.83 11.45
C ARG A 43 1.49 4.36 11.10
N GLU A 44 0.33 3.83 11.47
CA GLU A 44 -0.11 2.47 11.17
C GLU A 44 -0.30 2.30 9.66
N ALA A 45 -0.99 3.24 9.00
CA ALA A 45 -1.15 3.23 7.55
C ALA A 45 0.19 3.32 6.81
N LEU A 46 1.10 4.19 7.27
CA LEU A 46 2.46 4.28 6.73
C LEU A 46 3.26 2.98 6.91
N ARG A 47 3.16 2.36 8.08
CA ARG A 47 3.86 1.12 8.39
C ARG A 47 3.37 0.00 7.49
N ASP A 48 2.07 -0.18 7.35
CA ASP A 48 1.52 -1.29 6.56
C ASP A 48 1.83 -1.10 5.07
N PHE A 49 1.75 0.13 4.56
CA PHE A 49 2.24 0.46 3.22
C PHE A 49 3.71 0.07 3.02
N ALA A 50 4.59 0.44 3.95
CA ALA A 50 6.01 0.11 3.87
C ALA A 50 6.26 -1.41 3.96
N LEU A 51 5.48 -2.12 4.77
CA LEU A 51 5.57 -3.57 4.89
C LEU A 51 5.07 -4.27 3.63
N SER A 52 4.03 -3.77 2.96
CA SER A 52 3.59 -4.28 1.66
C SER A 52 4.69 -4.17 0.60
N LEU A 53 5.40 -3.03 0.56
CA LEU A 53 6.54 -2.85 -0.35
C LEU A 53 7.68 -3.81 -0.01
N LEU A 54 7.97 -4.00 1.28
CA LEU A 54 9.00 -4.95 1.72
C LEU A 54 8.61 -6.39 1.38
N TYR A 55 7.36 -6.78 1.61
CA TYR A 55 6.83 -8.09 1.22
C TYR A 55 6.99 -8.32 -0.28
N GLU A 56 6.55 -7.37 -1.12
CA GLU A 56 6.73 -7.48 -2.56
C GLU A 56 8.21 -7.64 -2.93
N SER A 57 9.11 -6.88 -2.29
CA SER A 57 10.55 -6.99 -2.58
C SER A 57 11.18 -8.33 -2.22
N GLU A 58 10.66 -9.02 -1.20
CA GLU A 58 11.22 -10.28 -0.68
C GLU A 58 10.54 -11.52 -1.29
N PHE A 59 9.23 -11.46 -1.52
CA PHE A 59 8.39 -12.62 -1.91
C PHE A 59 7.49 -12.36 -3.12
N GLY A 60 7.49 -11.14 -3.66
CA GLY A 60 6.56 -10.69 -4.69
C GLY A 60 6.84 -11.20 -6.10
N SER A 61 6.04 -10.70 -7.04
CA SER A 61 5.98 -11.22 -8.41
C SER A 61 6.61 -10.30 -9.46
N GLY A 62 7.02 -9.09 -9.08
CA GLY A 62 7.58 -8.08 -9.99
C GLY A 62 6.66 -6.89 -10.22
N GLU A 63 5.43 -6.93 -9.72
CA GLU A 63 4.44 -5.86 -9.83
C GLU A 63 3.50 -5.82 -8.63
N LEU A 64 3.23 -4.61 -8.14
CA LEU A 64 2.22 -4.33 -7.12
C LEU A 64 1.35 -3.15 -7.58
N GLU A 65 0.03 -3.29 -7.45
CA GLU A 65 -0.94 -2.23 -7.72
C GLU A 65 -1.74 -1.93 -6.45
N MET A 66 -1.67 -0.67 -5.97
CA MET A 66 -2.54 -0.17 -4.91
C MET A 66 -3.52 0.84 -5.50
N TYR A 67 -4.80 0.67 -5.22
CA TYR A 67 -5.85 1.52 -5.77
C TYR A 67 -6.99 1.74 -4.76
N PRO A 68 -7.72 2.86 -4.86
CA PRO A 68 -8.91 3.06 -4.05
C PRO A 68 -9.99 2.06 -4.48
N LEU A 69 -10.39 1.19 -3.54
CA LEU A 69 -11.48 0.24 -3.74
C LEU A 69 -12.62 0.59 -2.79
N SER A 70 -13.73 1.09 -3.35
CA SER A 70 -14.96 1.40 -2.62
C SER A 70 -16.03 0.36 -2.95
N HIS A 71 -16.65 -0.22 -1.91
CA HIS A 71 -17.82 -1.10 -2.05
C HIS A 71 -18.86 -0.68 -1.01
N GLU A 72 -20.10 -0.46 -1.46
CA GLU A 72 -21.21 0.03 -0.61
C GLU A 72 -20.88 1.31 0.19
N GLY A 73 -20.05 2.19 -0.38
CA GLY A 73 -19.64 3.45 0.25
C GLY A 73 -18.53 3.30 1.30
N LYS A 74 -17.94 2.10 1.44
CA LYS A 74 -16.80 1.84 2.32
C LYS A 74 -15.54 1.59 1.52
N LEU A 75 -14.46 2.27 1.90
CA LEU A 75 -13.13 2.05 1.35
C LEU A 75 -12.47 0.81 1.99
N HIS A 76 -11.95 -0.07 1.14
CA HIS A 76 -11.28 -1.30 1.51
C HIS A 76 -9.75 -1.17 1.46
N VAL A 77 -9.09 -2.01 2.25
CA VAL A 77 -7.63 -2.16 2.19
C VAL A 77 -7.29 -3.00 0.96
N VAL A 78 -6.36 -2.51 0.15
CA VAL A 78 -5.82 -3.19 -1.03
C VAL A 78 -4.30 -3.23 -0.88
N GLU A 79 -3.71 -4.42 -0.95
CA GLU A 79 -2.27 -4.62 -0.81
C GLU A 79 -1.70 -3.91 0.45
N GLY A 80 -2.38 -4.09 1.59
CA GLY A 80 -1.96 -3.64 2.92
C GLY A 80 -2.33 -2.21 3.33
N VAL A 81 -2.77 -1.33 2.41
CA VAL A 81 -3.23 0.03 2.78
C VAL A 81 -4.58 0.40 2.16
N ARG A 82 -5.34 1.28 2.83
CA ARG A 82 -6.61 1.84 2.33
C ARG A 82 -6.34 3.18 1.65
N LEU A 83 -6.60 3.28 0.35
CA LEU A 83 -6.48 4.55 -0.38
C LEU A 83 -7.77 5.37 -0.26
N THR A 84 -7.67 6.70 -0.18
CA THR A 84 -8.83 7.61 -0.27
C THR A 84 -9.45 7.58 -1.66
N GLU A 85 -10.75 7.87 -1.79
CA GLU A 85 -11.45 7.84 -3.10
C GLU A 85 -10.82 8.72 -4.17
N ASP A 86 -10.21 9.84 -3.76
CA ASP A 86 -9.56 10.81 -4.64
C ASP A 86 -8.06 10.50 -4.89
N SER A 87 -7.57 9.37 -4.40
CA SER A 87 -6.17 8.96 -4.60
C SER A 87 -5.88 8.54 -6.03
N SER A 88 -4.70 8.91 -6.50
CA SER A 88 -4.03 8.26 -7.63
C SER A 88 -3.70 6.82 -7.28
N ARG A 89 -3.70 5.94 -8.29
CA ARG A 89 -3.19 4.58 -8.14
C ARG A 89 -1.68 4.58 -8.00
N ILE A 90 -1.15 3.64 -7.23
CA ILE A 90 0.29 3.43 -7.06
C ILE A 90 0.65 2.12 -7.75
N PHE A 91 1.68 2.16 -8.59
CA PHE A 91 2.25 0.99 -9.23
C PHE A 91 3.73 0.89 -8.86
N THR A 92 4.17 -0.29 -8.43
CA THR A 92 5.60 -0.62 -8.35
C THR A 92 5.88 -1.75 -9.31
N LYS A 93 6.89 -1.60 -10.17
CA LYS A 93 7.26 -2.59 -11.19
C LYS A 93 8.77 -2.75 -11.21
N TYR A 94 9.25 -3.98 -11.28
CA TYR A 94 10.67 -4.29 -11.45
C TYR A 94 10.83 -5.53 -12.35
N ALA A 95 12.00 -5.66 -12.97
CA ALA A 95 12.28 -6.79 -13.84
C ALA A 95 12.29 -8.08 -13.00
N ASN A 96 11.36 -8.99 -13.26
CA ASN A 96 11.41 -10.32 -12.69
C ASN A 96 12.51 -11.10 -13.42
N THR A 97 13.61 -11.40 -12.72
CA THR A 97 14.78 -12.09 -13.28
C THR A 97 14.52 -13.54 -13.67
N GLU A 98 13.31 -14.09 -13.45
CA GLU A 98 12.95 -15.44 -13.88
C GLU A 98 12.61 -15.58 -15.39
N ASN A 99 12.71 -14.51 -16.18
CA ASN A 99 12.50 -14.55 -17.64
C ASN A 99 13.58 -13.81 -18.45
N THR A 100 14.86 -14.14 -18.23
CA THR A 100 15.95 -13.84 -19.19
C THR A 100 16.78 -15.07 -19.50
#